data_AF-A0A6A4ZFJ4-F1
#
_entry.id   AF-A0A6A4ZFJ4-F1
#
_cell.length_a   1.000
_cell.length_b   1.000
_cell.length_c   1.000
_cell.angle_alpha   90.00
_cell.angle_beta   90.00
_cell.angle_gamma   90.00
#
_symmetry.space_group_name_H-M   'P 1'
#
loop_
_entity.id
_entity.type
_entity.pdbx_description
1 polymer ?
#
loop_
_entity_poly.entity_id
_entity_poly.type
_entity_poly.pdbx_seq_one_letter_code
_entity_poly.pdbx_strand_id
1 'polypeptide(L)'
;VLGGSSMEYNTEAGPTKYLVGTEQGVVLSVNLRNIKQNNGIVVYDTGAGKHHGPIYTIQRNPSHNKFFMTIGDWTARVWCEDLKTPIMSTTYHESYVTSGCWSPTRAGVFFVTRMDGVVDVWDFFYRQNVAAYSHKVGDVPLSAISVQGNSQSGGKLVAVGDSNGMISLLEVSDGLAIPQSNEKAAINGMFERETKREKNLEAREKEQKRKKATMDEGKVDELPSTKDEKMEELLRTVDANFLNMIKEAEDTENKNMEHKTDSMKPGDEDN
;
A
#
# COMPACT_ATOMS: atom_id res chain seq x y z
N VAL A 1 -3.94 -16.89 -9.11
CA VAL A 1 -2.75 -16.95 -10.00
C VAL A 1 -2.13 -15.56 -10.00
N LEU A 2 -0.83 -15.43 -9.75
CA LEU A 2 -0.13 -14.15 -9.82
C LEU A 2 0.48 -14.00 -11.23
N GLY A 3 0.21 -12.87 -11.89
CA GLY A 3 0.84 -12.51 -13.18
C GLY A 3 2.10 -11.68 -12.94
N GLY A 4 3.22 -12.05 -13.57
CA GLY A 4 4.46 -11.27 -13.51
C GLY A 4 4.45 -10.17 -14.57
N SER A 5 4.65 -8.92 -14.17
CA SER A 5 4.62 -7.74 -15.05
C SER A 5 6.01 -7.16 -15.30
N SER A 6 6.95 -7.36 -14.38
CA SER A 6 8.34 -6.88 -14.50
C SER A 6 9.30 -7.81 -13.75
N MET A 7 10.57 -7.83 -14.14
CA MET A 7 11.58 -8.64 -13.48
C MET A 7 12.95 -7.96 -13.47
N GLU A 8 13.77 -8.29 -12.47
CA GLU A 8 15.13 -7.74 -12.33
C GLU A 8 16.08 -8.77 -11.71
N TYR A 9 17.21 -9.01 -12.36
CA TYR A 9 18.22 -9.95 -11.85
C TYR A 9 19.10 -9.32 -10.78
N ASN A 10 19.56 -10.13 -9.84
CA ASN A 10 20.65 -9.74 -8.97
C ASN A 10 21.97 -9.91 -9.73
N THR A 11 22.66 -8.80 -10.02
CA THR A 11 23.91 -8.81 -10.80
C THR A 11 25.05 -9.55 -10.12
N GLU A 12 25.06 -9.66 -8.78
CA GLU A 12 26.09 -10.36 -8.01
C GLU A 12 25.84 -11.87 -7.94
N ALA A 13 24.59 -12.28 -7.78
CA ALA A 13 24.18 -13.68 -7.69
C ALA A 13 23.84 -14.34 -9.05
N GLY A 14 23.80 -13.53 -10.11
CA GLY A 14 23.51 -13.96 -11.47
C GLY A 14 22.06 -14.42 -11.69
N PRO A 15 21.80 -15.29 -12.69
CA PRO A 15 20.43 -15.63 -13.12
C PRO A 15 19.65 -16.45 -12.09
N THR A 16 20.30 -16.89 -11.01
CA THR A 16 19.71 -17.74 -9.98
C THR A 16 18.95 -16.98 -8.90
N LYS A 17 19.10 -15.66 -8.82
CA LYS A 17 18.36 -14.80 -7.89
C LYS A 17 17.82 -13.59 -8.62
N TYR A 18 16.50 -13.42 -8.63
CA TYR A 18 15.84 -12.32 -9.32
C TYR A 18 14.57 -11.90 -8.59
N LEU A 19 14.15 -10.67 -8.84
CA LEU A 19 12.91 -10.09 -8.35
C LEU A 19 11.86 -10.14 -9.46
N VAL A 20 10.60 -10.26 -9.07
CA VAL A 20 9.44 -10.21 -9.95
C VAL A 20 8.43 -9.23 -9.36
N GLY A 21 8.09 -8.20 -10.11
CA GLY A 21 6.92 -7.37 -9.85
C GLY A 21 5.68 -8.03 -10.45
N THR A 22 4.57 -8.01 -9.71
CA THR A 22 3.31 -8.64 -10.16
C THR A 22 2.22 -7.61 -10.45
N GLU A 23 1.24 -8.02 -11.24
CA GLU A 23 0.05 -7.22 -11.56
C GLU A 23 -0.82 -6.91 -10.32
N GLN A 24 -0.69 -7.71 -9.26
CA GLN A 24 -1.43 -7.54 -8.00
C GLN A 24 -0.67 -6.67 -6.97
N GLY A 25 0.41 -5.98 -7.38
CA GLY A 25 1.14 -5.09 -6.49
C GLY A 25 2.11 -5.77 -5.53
N VAL A 26 2.37 -7.07 -5.72
CA VAL A 26 3.26 -7.87 -4.89
C VAL A 26 4.64 -7.98 -5.53
N VAL A 27 5.70 -7.81 -4.74
CA VAL A 27 7.06 -8.16 -5.15
C VAL A 27 7.42 -9.55 -4.63
N LEU A 28 8.00 -10.36 -5.51
CA LEU A 28 8.53 -11.68 -5.20
C LEU A 28 10.04 -11.69 -5.43
N SER A 29 10.82 -12.19 -4.48
CA SER A 29 12.20 -12.60 -4.73
C SER A 29 12.23 -14.10 -4.93
N VAL A 30 12.81 -14.54 -6.04
CA VAL A 30 13.00 -15.95 -6.37
C VAL A 30 14.49 -16.27 -6.30
N ASN A 31 14.85 -17.28 -5.52
CA ASN A 31 16.20 -17.81 -5.42
C ASN A 31 16.21 -19.31 -5.74
N LEU A 32 16.63 -19.64 -6.95
CA LEU A 32 16.68 -21.00 -7.48
C LEU A 32 17.68 -21.91 -6.77
N ARG A 33 18.60 -21.37 -5.96
CA ARG A 33 19.54 -22.18 -5.18
C ARG A 33 18.95 -22.62 -3.83
N ASN A 34 17.93 -21.91 -3.34
CA ASN A 34 17.35 -22.15 -2.01
C ASN A 34 15.98 -22.83 -2.08
N ILE A 35 15.78 -23.75 -3.02
CA ILE A 35 14.49 -24.44 -3.23
C ILE A 35 14.00 -25.16 -1.97
N LYS A 36 14.92 -25.62 -1.11
CA LYS A 36 14.57 -26.33 0.14
C LYS A 36 13.88 -25.44 1.18
N GLN A 37 14.06 -24.11 1.12
CA GLN A 37 13.42 -23.17 2.04
C GLN A 37 12.34 -22.37 1.31
N ASN A 38 11.08 -22.67 1.58
CA ASN A 38 9.92 -21.99 0.99
C ASN A 38 9.95 -21.92 -0.56
N ASN A 39 10.43 -22.99 -1.21
CA ASN A 39 10.64 -23.05 -2.67
C ASN A 39 11.58 -21.97 -3.22
N GLY A 40 12.41 -21.35 -2.36
CA GLY A 40 13.28 -20.25 -2.73
C GLY A 40 12.55 -18.91 -2.91
N ILE A 41 11.29 -18.80 -2.50
CA ILE A 41 10.45 -17.62 -2.72
C ILE A 41 10.34 -16.79 -1.43
N VAL A 42 10.60 -15.49 -1.55
CA VAL A 42 10.32 -14.49 -0.51
C VAL A 42 9.30 -13.50 -1.06
N VAL A 43 8.26 -13.23 -0.28
CA VAL A 43 7.15 -12.34 -0.66
C VAL A 43 7.23 -11.05 0.14
N TYR A 44 7.24 -9.91 -0.57
CA TYR A 44 7.24 -8.56 0.01
C TYR A 44 5.81 -7.98 -0.05
N ASP A 45 4.85 -8.66 0.59
CA ASP A 45 3.43 -8.28 0.67
C ASP A 45 2.92 -8.23 2.13
N THR A 46 3.78 -8.53 3.10
CA THR A 46 3.31 -8.87 4.46
C THR A 46 3.21 -7.67 5.40
N GLY A 47 3.34 -6.44 4.91
CA GLY A 47 3.30 -5.25 5.75
C GLY A 47 2.71 -4.03 5.05
N ALA A 48 2.69 -2.90 5.77
CA ALA A 48 2.25 -1.63 5.22
C ALA A 48 3.16 -1.22 4.05
N GLY A 49 2.58 -0.76 2.94
CA GLY A 49 3.35 -0.27 1.79
C GLY A 49 3.44 -1.23 0.59
N LYS A 50 2.58 -2.25 0.49
CA LYS A 50 2.31 -2.97 -0.76
C LYS A 50 1.70 -2.04 -1.81
N HIS A 51 2.06 -2.19 -3.10
CA HIS A 51 1.38 -1.44 -4.16
C HIS A 51 -0.10 -1.79 -4.24
N HIS A 52 -0.91 -0.80 -4.56
CA HIS A 52 -2.37 -0.98 -4.70
C HIS A 52 -2.77 -1.47 -6.09
N GLY A 53 -1.81 -1.56 -7.02
CA GLY A 53 -2.02 -1.98 -8.40
C GLY A 53 -0.75 -2.57 -9.01
N PRO A 54 -0.74 -2.76 -10.34
CA PRO A 54 0.37 -3.41 -11.04
C PRO A 54 1.72 -2.75 -10.82
N ILE A 55 2.77 -3.56 -10.73
CA ILE A 55 4.16 -3.09 -10.69
C ILE A 55 4.72 -3.09 -12.11
N TYR A 56 4.74 -1.92 -12.73
CA TYR A 56 5.22 -1.77 -14.11
C TYR A 56 6.73 -1.86 -14.23
N THR A 57 7.46 -1.49 -13.19
CA THR A 57 8.93 -1.58 -13.21
C THR A 57 9.47 -1.99 -11.86
N ILE A 58 10.46 -2.87 -11.89
CA ILE A 58 11.30 -3.22 -10.75
C ILE A 58 12.76 -3.10 -11.20
N GLN A 59 13.59 -2.40 -10.43
CA GLN A 59 15.00 -2.20 -10.79
C GLN A 59 15.86 -2.09 -9.53
N ARG A 60 17.01 -2.78 -9.53
CA ARG A 60 17.98 -2.64 -8.44
C ARG A 60 18.71 -1.32 -8.56
N ASN A 61 19.10 -0.77 -7.41
CA ASN A 61 19.96 0.40 -7.41
C ASN A 61 21.32 0.01 -8.02
N PRO A 62 21.78 0.68 -9.10
CA PRO A 62 23.02 0.31 -9.79
C PRO A 62 24.28 0.44 -8.93
N SER A 63 24.23 1.25 -7.88
CA SER A 63 25.33 1.47 -6.94
C SER A 63 25.28 0.56 -5.71
N HIS A 64 24.07 0.16 -5.29
CA HIS A 64 23.82 -0.55 -4.04
C HIS A 64 22.82 -1.70 -4.26
N ASN A 65 23.31 -2.87 -4.69
CA ASN A 65 22.48 -3.98 -5.16
C ASN A 65 21.44 -4.49 -4.15
N LYS A 66 21.71 -4.30 -2.86
CA LYS A 66 20.82 -4.65 -1.74
C LYS A 66 19.48 -3.90 -1.77
N PHE A 67 19.44 -2.73 -2.41
CA PHE A 67 18.24 -1.90 -2.48
C PHE A 67 17.67 -1.95 -3.89
N PHE A 68 16.34 -1.94 -3.99
CA PHE A 68 15.63 -1.94 -5.26
C PHE A 68 14.45 -0.99 -5.23
N MET A 69 14.05 -0.53 -6.42
CA MET A 69 12.91 0.34 -6.64
C MET A 69 11.80 -0.43 -7.32
N THR A 70 10.57 -0.08 -6.98
CA THR A 70 9.37 -0.46 -7.73
C THR A 70 8.59 0.78 -8.14
N ILE A 71 8.01 0.72 -9.34
CA ILE A 71 7.10 1.72 -9.88
C ILE A 71 5.77 1.04 -10.12
N GLY A 72 4.72 1.59 -9.52
CA GLY A 72 3.35 1.10 -9.65
C GLY A 72 2.39 2.05 -8.97
N ASP A 73 1.09 1.85 -9.17
CA ASP A 73 0.05 2.74 -8.64
C ASP A 73 0.31 4.24 -8.94
N TRP A 74 0.51 5.06 -7.91
CA TRP A 74 0.85 6.48 -8.00
C TRP A 74 2.15 6.78 -7.26
N THR A 75 2.99 5.77 -7.02
CA THR A 75 4.17 5.92 -6.17
C THR A 75 5.37 5.16 -6.72
N ALA A 76 6.55 5.72 -6.46
CA ALA A 76 7.80 4.98 -6.54
C ALA A 76 8.20 4.58 -5.11
N ARG A 77 8.60 3.32 -4.92
CA ARG A 77 8.99 2.81 -3.60
C ARG A 77 10.38 2.22 -3.65
N VAL A 78 11.16 2.49 -2.62
CA VAL A 78 12.49 1.91 -2.43
C VAL A 78 12.42 0.90 -1.30
N TRP A 79 12.98 -0.28 -1.56
CA TRP A 79 12.94 -1.45 -0.72
C TRP A 79 14.34 -1.88 -0.35
N CYS A 80 14.44 -2.59 0.78
CA CYS A 80 15.63 -3.30 1.19
C CYS A 80 15.33 -4.79 1.10
N GLU A 81 16.22 -5.59 0.51
CA GLU A 81 16.01 -7.04 0.40
C GLU A 81 15.73 -7.75 1.73
N ASP A 82 16.28 -7.22 2.83
CA ASP A 82 16.17 -7.80 4.17
C ASP A 82 14.81 -7.55 4.85
N LEU A 83 13.99 -6.64 4.31
CA LEU A 83 12.72 -6.22 4.89
C LEU A 83 11.57 -6.53 3.94
N LYS A 84 10.39 -6.82 4.50
CA LYS A 84 9.19 -7.12 3.70
C LYS A 84 8.32 -5.89 3.42
N THR A 85 8.71 -4.73 3.94
CA THR A 85 8.09 -3.43 3.75
C THR A 85 9.06 -2.47 3.04
N PRO A 86 8.55 -1.48 2.30
CA PRO A 86 9.40 -0.48 1.67
C PRO A 86 10.05 0.40 2.74
N ILE A 87 11.31 0.80 2.51
CA ILE A 87 12.03 1.70 3.42
C ILE A 87 11.71 3.17 3.14
N MET A 88 11.37 3.49 1.89
CA MET A 88 10.99 4.83 1.46
C MET A 88 9.92 4.75 0.37
N SER A 89 9.11 5.78 0.26
CA SER A 89 8.11 5.94 -0.78
C SER A 89 8.04 7.41 -1.18
N THR A 90 7.86 7.67 -2.48
CA THR A 90 7.56 9.02 -2.94
C THR A 90 6.19 9.46 -2.47
N THR A 91 5.94 10.77 -2.52
CA THR A 91 4.59 11.30 -2.41
C THR A 91 3.72 10.77 -3.56
N TYR A 92 2.41 10.69 -3.32
CA TYR A 92 1.46 10.38 -4.38
C TYR A 92 1.61 11.37 -5.53
N HIS A 93 1.81 10.83 -6.74
CA HIS A 93 1.86 11.61 -7.96
C HIS A 93 0.45 12.01 -8.40
N GLU A 94 0.35 13.10 -9.16
CA GLU A 94 -0.93 13.63 -9.65
C GLU A 94 -1.60 12.72 -10.69
N SER A 95 -0.82 11.85 -11.33
CA SER A 95 -1.25 10.89 -12.34
C SER A 95 -0.56 9.54 -12.11
N TYR A 96 -1.11 8.47 -12.68
CA TYR A 96 -0.54 7.13 -12.57
C TYR A 96 0.90 7.12 -13.09
N VAL A 97 1.77 6.44 -12.35
CA VAL A 97 3.16 6.24 -12.76
C VAL A 97 3.23 5.02 -13.68
N THR A 98 3.95 5.15 -14.80
CA THR A 98 3.93 4.15 -15.89
C THR A 98 5.22 3.38 -16.02
N SER A 99 6.36 4.02 -15.73
CA SER A 99 7.68 3.41 -15.79
C SER A 99 8.66 4.25 -14.96
N GLY A 100 9.85 3.72 -14.73
CA GLY A 100 10.91 4.48 -14.08
C GLY A 100 12.23 3.76 -14.12
N CYS A 101 13.32 4.49 -13.92
CA CYS A 101 14.65 3.93 -13.88
C CYS A 101 15.60 4.74 -13.01
N TRP A 102 16.56 4.07 -12.40
CA TRP A 102 17.67 4.70 -11.70
C TRP A 102 18.60 5.43 -12.66
N SER A 103 19.20 6.51 -12.18
CA SER A 103 20.41 7.03 -12.79
C SER A 103 21.53 5.99 -12.66
N PRO A 104 22.24 5.66 -13.75
CA PRO A 104 23.35 4.73 -13.70
C PRO A 104 24.53 5.31 -12.89
N THR A 105 24.71 6.63 -12.89
CA THR A 105 25.87 7.31 -12.29
C THR A 105 25.60 7.84 -10.89
N ARG A 106 24.42 8.41 -10.65
CA ARG A 106 24.05 9.03 -9.37
C ARG A 106 23.17 8.10 -8.54
N ALA A 107 23.72 7.59 -7.44
CA ALA A 107 23.08 6.55 -6.62
C ALA A 107 21.72 6.96 -6.02
N GLY A 108 21.46 8.26 -5.84
CA GLY A 108 20.23 8.79 -5.26
C GLY A 108 19.24 9.35 -6.27
N VAL A 109 19.55 9.29 -7.57
CA VAL A 109 18.72 9.89 -8.63
C VAL A 109 17.96 8.80 -9.38
N PHE A 110 16.68 9.03 -9.62
CA PHE A 110 15.84 8.19 -10.46
C PHE A 110 14.77 9.01 -11.17
N PHE A 111 14.25 8.43 -12.24
CA PHE A 111 13.26 9.04 -13.12
C PHE A 111 11.98 8.24 -13.05
N VAL A 112 10.84 8.93 -13.08
CA VAL A 112 9.50 8.33 -13.09
C VAL A 112 8.70 8.96 -14.21
N THR A 113 8.13 8.14 -15.08
CA THR A 113 7.21 8.60 -16.12
C THR A 113 5.76 8.48 -15.66
N ARG A 114 4.91 9.38 -16.14
CA ARG A 114 3.48 9.42 -15.78
C ARG A 114 2.57 9.33 -16.99
N MET A 115 1.31 8.97 -16.72
CA MET A 115 0.24 8.92 -17.73
C MET A 115 -0.16 10.30 -18.28
N ASP A 116 0.18 11.39 -17.61
CA ASP A 116 -0.09 12.75 -18.08
C ASP A 116 1.05 13.33 -18.94
N GLY A 117 2.01 12.52 -19.39
CA GLY A 117 3.08 12.99 -20.27
C GLY A 117 4.26 13.66 -19.56
N VAL A 118 4.34 13.53 -18.24
CA VAL A 118 5.38 14.16 -17.41
C VAL A 118 6.42 13.15 -16.95
N VAL A 119 7.69 13.58 -16.96
CA VAL A 119 8.82 12.90 -16.33
C VAL A 119 9.16 13.63 -15.04
N ASP A 120 9.05 12.93 -13.91
CA ASP A 120 9.52 13.40 -12.61
C ASP A 120 10.94 12.89 -12.36
N VAL A 121 11.84 13.80 -12.03
CA VAL A 121 13.22 13.51 -11.63
C VAL A 121 13.32 13.65 -10.12
N TRP A 122 13.66 12.56 -9.47
CA TRP A 122 13.91 12.51 -8.04
C TRP A 122 15.39 12.52 -7.76
N ASP A 123 15.81 13.31 -6.77
CA ASP A 123 17.18 13.33 -6.27
C ASP A 123 17.13 13.28 -4.74
N PHE A 124 17.21 12.07 -4.19
CA PHE A 124 17.18 11.86 -2.75
C PHE A 124 18.39 12.45 -2.02
N PHE A 125 19.49 12.72 -2.73
CA PHE A 125 20.63 13.41 -2.12
C PHE A 125 20.30 14.89 -1.84
N TYR A 126 19.42 15.48 -2.65
CA TYR A 126 18.97 16.86 -2.49
C TYR A 126 17.66 16.98 -1.70
N ARG A 127 16.59 16.31 -2.11
CA ARG A 127 15.25 16.34 -1.47
C ARG A 127 14.56 14.98 -1.56
N GLN A 128 13.96 14.56 -0.46
CA GLN A 128 13.31 13.23 -0.34
C GLN A 128 11.78 13.28 -0.45
N ASN A 129 11.18 14.44 -0.15
CA ASN A 129 9.73 14.59 0.01
C ASN A 129 9.03 15.14 -1.24
N VAL A 130 9.76 15.53 -2.28
CA VAL A 130 9.22 16.07 -3.52
C VAL A 130 10.20 15.79 -4.66
N ALA A 131 9.68 15.65 -5.88
CA ALA A 131 10.51 15.57 -7.07
C ALA A 131 11.44 16.81 -7.14
N ALA A 132 12.70 16.59 -7.51
CA ALA A 132 13.66 17.68 -7.67
C ALA A 132 13.32 18.53 -8.90
N TYR A 133 12.77 17.89 -9.94
CA TYR A 133 12.34 18.54 -11.16
C TYR A 133 11.25 17.74 -11.85
N SER A 134 10.31 18.40 -12.50
CA SER A 134 9.24 17.78 -13.28
C SER A 134 9.21 18.40 -14.67
N HIS A 135 9.21 17.57 -15.71
CA HIS A 135 9.25 18.02 -17.10
C HIS A 135 8.12 17.43 -17.92
N LYS A 136 7.32 18.29 -18.55
CA LYS A 136 6.26 17.90 -19.47
C LYS A 136 6.88 17.61 -20.85
N VAL A 137 6.85 16.34 -21.25
CA VAL A 137 7.37 15.88 -22.55
C VAL A 137 6.31 16.04 -23.64
N GLY A 138 5.03 15.78 -23.30
CA GLY A 138 3.91 15.93 -24.22
C GLY A 138 2.57 15.74 -23.53
N ASP A 139 1.47 15.76 -24.29
CA ASP A 139 0.09 15.62 -23.77
C ASP A 139 -0.45 14.19 -23.85
N VAL A 140 0.45 13.22 -24.05
CA VAL A 140 0.14 11.81 -24.25
C VAL A 140 0.80 10.99 -23.15
N PRO A 141 0.19 9.87 -22.69
CA PRO A 141 0.80 9.00 -21.69
C PRO A 141 2.20 8.52 -22.09
N LEU A 142 3.14 8.64 -21.16
CA LEU A 142 4.47 8.04 -21.32
C LEU A 142 4.40 6.56 -21.00
N SER A 143 5.14 5.75 -21.75
CA SER A 143 5.10 4.28 -21.67
C SER A 143 6.42 3.67 -21.20
N ALA A 144 7.56 4.31 -21.49
CA ALA A 144 8.88 3.77 -21.17
C ALA A 144 9.91 4.87 -20.96
N ILE A 145 10.94 4.57 -20.17
CA ILE A 145 12.10 5.45 -19.98
C ILE A 145 13.39 4.66 -19.83
N SER A 146 14.48 5.16 -20.40
CA SER A 146 15.82 4.58 -20.24
C SER A 146 16.88 5.69 -20.23
N VAL A 147 17.89 5.52 -19.37
CA VAL A 147 19.03 6.44 -19.28
C VAL A 147 20.23 5.80 -19.97
N GLN A 148 20.97 6.60 -20.73
CA GLN A 148 22.18 6.18 -21.41
C GLN A 148 23.24 5.68 -20.43
N GLY A 149 23.84 4.54 -20.77
CA GLY A 149 25.06 4.05 -20.14
C GLY A 149 24.82 3.09 -18.98
N ASN A 150 25.86 2.93 -18.16
CA ASN A 150 25.88 2.05 -17.01
C ASN A 150 26.68 2.71 -15.87
N SER A 151 26.83 2.03 -14.73
CA SER A 151 27.53 2.57 -13.56
C SER A 151 28.98 2.99 -13.79
N GLN A 152 29.62 2.57 -14.89
CA GLN A 152 31.02 2.87 -15.22
C GLN A 152 31.15 3.96 -16.29
N SER A 153 30.39 3.85 -17.38
CA SER A 153 30.51 4.77 -18.52
C SER A 153 29.56 5.97 -18.43
N GLY A 154 28.45 5.83 -17.69
CA GLY A 154 27.42 6.85 -17.56
C GLY A 154 26.85 7.35 -18.89
N GLY A 155 26.07 8.42 -18.79
CA GLY A 155 25.48 9.13 -19.92
C GLY A 155 24.61 10.29 -19.45
N LYS A 156 24.32 11.22 -20.36
CA LYS A 156 23.42 12.36 -20.11
C LYS A 156 22.09 12.25 -20.83
N LEU A 157 21.98 11.30 -21.76
CA LEU A 157 20.80 11.16 -22.58
C LEU A 157 19.76 10.28 -21.91
N VAL A 158 18.50 10.69 -21.99
CA VAL A 158 17.34 9.95 -21.50
C VAL A 158 16.37 9.79 -22.66
N ALA A 159 16.04 8.55 -22.99
CA ALA A 159 15.04 8.23 -23.98
C ALA A 159 13.71 7.99 -23.28
N VAL A 160 12.65 8.65 -23.75
CA VAL A 160 11.29 8.52 -23.24
C VAL A 160 10.37 8.11 -24.39
N GLY A 161 9.67 7.00 -24.23
CA GLY A 161 8.63 6.56 -25.16
C GLY A 161 7.25 6.96 -24.70
N ASP A 162 6.36 7.30 -25.63
CA ASP A 162 4.94 7.54 -25.35
C ASP A 162 4.05 6.37 -25.81
N SER A 163 2.74 6.49 -25.61
CA SER A 163 1.76 5.48 -26.03
C SER A 163 1.44 5.52 -27.54
N ASN A 164 1.83 6.58 -28.24
CA ASN A 164 1.61 6.73 -29.68
C ASN A 164 2.80 6.21 -30.51
N GLY A 165 3.87 5.77 -29.85
CA GLY A 165 5.09 5.25 -30.49
C GLY A 165 6.14 6.32 -30.80
N MET A 166 5.96 7.56 -30.31
CA MET A 166 6.99 8.58 -30.39
C MET A 166 8.05 8.34 -29.31
N ILE A 167 9.31 8.54 -29.69
CA ILE A 167 10.45 8.51 -28.77
C ILE A 167 11.04 9.90 -28.72
N SER A 168 11.04 10.50 -27.53
CA SER A 168 11.72 11.77 -27.26
C SER A 168 13.06 11.50 -26.60
N LEU A 169 14.11 12.14 -27.12
CA LEU A 169 15.45 12.11 -26.54
C LEU A 169 15.70 13.41 -25.80
N LEU A 170 15.94 13.31 -24.50
CA LEU A 170 16.20 14.42 -23.60
C LEU A 170 17.67 14.38 -23.17
N GLU A 171 18.27 15.53 -22.94
CA GLU A 171 19.58 15.65 -22.31
C GLU A 171 19.42 16.20 -20.90
N VAL A 172 20.02 15.52 -19.93
CA VAL A 172 19.97 15.88 -18.52
C VAL A 172 21.21 16.71 -18.17
N SER A 173 21.00 17.78 -17.40
CA SER A 173 22.09 18.61 -16.90
C SER A 173 23.14 17.85 -16.08
N ASP A 174 24.35 18.40 -16.07
CA ASP A 174 25.51 17.86 -15.34
C ASP A 174 25.23 17.61 -13.86
N GLY A 175 24.40 18.44 -13.23
CA GLY A 175 24.02 18.27 -11.82
C GLY A 175 23.31 16.95 -11.53
N LEU A 176 22.59 16.37 -12.49
CA LEU A 176 21.84 15.12 -12.36
C LEU A 176 22.56 13.93 -13.03
N ALA A 177 23.52 14.19 -13.91
CA ALA A 177 24.27 13.16 -14.61
C ALA A 177 25.64 12.85 -13.99
N ILE A 178 26.30 13.83 -13.37
CA ILE A 178 27.65 13.69 -12.81
C ILE A 178 27.54 13.38 -11.31
N PRO A 179 28.17 12.28 -10.82
CA PRO A 179 28.16 11.94 -9.41
C PRO A 179 28.84 13.00 -8.56
N GLN A 180 28.21 13.37 -7.46
CA GLN A 180 28.78 14.32 -6.51
C GLN A 180 29.70 13.60 -5.51
N SER A 181 30.66 14.34 -4.94
CA SER A 181 31.57 13.79 -3.93
C SER A 181 30.79 13.26 -2.73
N ASN A 182 31.16 12.06 -2.27
CA ASN A 182 30.52 11.34 -1.15
C ASN A 182 29.03 11.00 -1.32
N GLU A 183 28.40 11.32 -2.46
CA GLU A 183 26.98 11.05 -2.70
C GLU A 183 26.64 9.57 -2.52
N LYS A 184 27.42 8.69 -3.15
CA LYS A 184 27.21 7.23 -3.08
C LYS A 184 27.20 6.72 -1.64
N ALA A 185 28.14 7.17 -0.82
CA ALA A 185 28.25 6.78 0.58
C ALA A 185 27.12 7.38 1.43
N ALA A 186 26.76 8.64 1.18
CA ALA A 186 25.68 9.33 1.88
C ALA A 186 24.31 8.68 1.62
N ILE A 187 24.03 8.31 0.35
CA ILE A 187 22.81 7.59 -0.03
C ILE A 187 22.78 6.19 0.60
N ASN A 188 23.89 5.46 0.61
CA ASN A 188 23.92 4.16 1.30
C ASN A 188 23.60 4.31 2.80
N GLY A 189 24.25 5.27 3.47
CA GLY A 189 24.00 5.54 4.88
C GLY A 189 22.56 5.98 5.14
N MET A 190 21.92 6.69 4.20
CA MET A 190 20.49 7.01 4.28
C MET A 190 19.63 5.75 4.19
N PHE A 191 19.83 4.90 3.18
CA PHE A 191 19.06 3.67 3.02
C PHE A 191 19.23 2.73 4.22
N GLU A 192 20.42 2.64 4.80
CA GLU A 192 20.68 1.86 6.02
C GLU A 192 19.94 2.43 7.24
N ARG A 193 19.91 3.76 7.39
CA ARG A 193 19.13 4.42 8.47
C ARG A 193 17.64 4.13 8.34
N GLU A 194 17.07 4.27 7.14
CA GLU A 194 15.66 3.97 6.91
C GLU A 194 15.35 2.48 7.06
N THR A 195 16.25 1.59 6.65
CA THR A 195 16.15 0.14 6.93
C THR A 195 16.08 -0.12 8.44
N LYS A 196 16.94 0.52 9.23
CA LYS A 196 16.94 0.37 10.70
C LYS A 196 15.65 0.93 11.31
N ARG A 197 15.18 2.08 10.81
CA ARG A 197 13.93 2.71 11.25
C ARG A 197 12.75 1.77 11.02
N GLU A 198 12.63 1.24 9.81
CA GLU A 198 11.55 0.35 9.42
C GLU A 198 11.57 -0.98 10.18
N LYS A 199 12.75 -1.57 10.36
CA LYS A 199 12.93 -2.77 11.21
C LYS A 199 12.47 -2.54 12.65
N ASN A 200 12.74 -1.36 13.21
CA ASN A 200 12.28 -1.01 14.55
C ASN A 200 10.76 -0.83 14.62
N LEU A 201 10.14 -0.30 13.56
CA LEU A 201 8.68 -0.16 13.47
C LEU A 201 8.01 -1.53 13.40
N GLU A 202 8.49 -2.44 12.57
CA GLU A 202 7.99 -3.82 12.47
C GLU A 202 8.08 -4.55 13.82
N ALA A 203 9.21 -4.39 14.53
CA ALA A 203 9.40 -4.99 15.85
C ALA A 203 8.39 -4.44 16.88
N ARG A 204 8.15 -3.13 16.89
CA ARG A 204 7.17 -2.48 17.77
C ARG A 204 5.74 -2.90 17.45
N GLU A 205 5.39 -2.99 16.16
CA GLU A 205 4.07 -3.45 15.74
C GLU A 205 3.80 -4.89 16.19
N LYS A 206 4.80 -5.78 16.04
CA LYS A 206 4.72 -7.16 16.51
C LYS A 206 4.56 -7.26 18.03
N GLU A 207 5.28 -6.43 18.78
CA GLU A 207 5.14 -6.36 20.25
C GLU A 207 3.74 -5.88 20.66
N GLN A 208 3.21 -4.84 19.99
CA GLN A 208 1.87 -4.33 20.24
C GLN A 208 0.78 -5.37 19.92
N LYS A 209 0.91 -6.11 18.81
CA LYS A 209 -0.01 -7.21 18.47
C LYS A 209 0.01 -8.31 19.53
N ARG A 210 1.20 -8.68 20.02
CA ARG A 210 1.34 -9.67 21.11
C ARG A 210 0.69 -9.19 22.41
N LYS A 211 0.92 -7.93 22.80
CA LYS A 211 0.31 -7.33 24.00
C LYS A 211 -1.22 -7.28 23.90
N LYS A 212 -1.76 -6.92 22.74
CA LYS A 212 -3.21 -6.94 22.50
C LYS A 212 -3.78 -8.36 22.60
N ALA A 213 -3.12 -9.35 21.98
CA ALA A 213 -3.54 -10.74 22.07
C ALA A 213 -3.57 -11.24 23.52
N THR A 214 -2.55 -10.96 24.33
CA THR A 214 -2.53 -11.32 25.75
C THR A 214 -3.60 -10.60 26.57
N MET A 215 -3.94 -9.34 26.23
CA MET A 215 -5.00 -8.60 26.89
C MET A 215 -6.39 -9.11 26.53
N ASP A 216 -6.60 -9.56 25.29
CA ASP A 216 -7.86 -10.14 24.86
C ASP A 216 -8.05 -11.56 25.42
N GLU A 217 -6.99 -12.37 25.50
CA GLU A 217 -7.03 -13.67 26.18
C GLU A 217 -7.36 -13.51 27.68
N GLY A 218 -6.73 -12.56 28.38
CA GLY A 218 -7.04 -12.28 29.79
C GLY A 218 -8.47 -11.77 30.03
N LYS A 219 -9.09 -11.09 29.06
CA LYS A 219 -10.50 -10.65 29.15
C LYS A 219 -11.51 -11.79 28.97
N VAL A 220 -11.13 -12.85 28.25
CA VAL A 220 -11.99 -14.03 28.11
C VAL A 220 -12.00 -14.85 29.41
N ASP A 221 -10.87 -14.90 30.12
CA ASP A 221 -10.77 -15.53 31.44
C ASP A 221 -11.35 -14.67 32.59
N GLU A 222 -11.44 -13.34 32.42
CA GLU A 222 -12.07 -12.39 33.36
C GLU A 222 -13.54 -12.04 33.03
N LEU A 223 -14.30 -12.89 32.32
CA LEU A 223 -15.76 -12.75 32.25
C LEU A 223 -16.37 -13.24 33.58
N PRO A 224 -16.82 -12.35 34.49
CA PRO A 224 -17.40 -12.77 35.75
C PRO A 224 -18.89 -13.01 35.52
N SER A 225 -19.40 -14.15 35.99
CA SER A 225 -20.81 -14.56 36.05
C SER A 225 -21.84 -13.45 36.34
N THR A 226 -21.41 -12.38 37.00
CA THR A 226 -22.20 -11.17 37.31
C THR A 226 -22.72 -10.34 36.13
N LYS A 227 -22.10 -10.42 34.94
CA LYS A 227 -22.61 -9.70 33.75
C LYS A 227 -23.77 -10.43 33.08
N ASP A 228 -23.76 -11.75 33.13
CA ASP A 228 -24.82 -12.59 32.56
C ASP A 228 -26.09 -12.49 33.43
N GLU A 229 -25.97 -12.48 34.76
CA GLU A 229 -27.11 -12.29 35.67
C GLU A 229 -27.82 -10.93 35.46
N LYS A 230 -27.05 -9.85 35.29
CA LYS A 230 -27.62 -8.51 35.03
C LYS A 230 -28.26 -8.40 33.65
N MET A 231 -27.70 -9.09 32.66
CA MET A 231 -28.27 -9.15 31.31
C MET A 231 -29.58 -9.95 31.31
N GLU A 232 -29.63 -11.09 32.02
CA GLU A 232 -30.85 -11.88 32.18
C GLU A 232 -31.96 -11.10 32.90
N GLU A 233 -31.63 -10.35 33.95
CA GLU A 233 -32.59 -9.53 34.68
C GLU A 233 -33.16 -8.39 33.80
N LEU A 234 -32.31 -7.78 32.97
CA LEU A 234 -32.73 -6.76 32.01
C LEU A 234 -33.66 -7.33 30.94
N LEU A 235 -33.35 -8.51 30.39
CA LEU A 235 -34.18 -9.19 29.40
C LEU A 235 -35.56 -9.55 29.96
N ARG A 236 -35.64 -10.08 31.19
CA ARG A 236 -36.92 -10.34 31.86
C ARG A 236 -37.76 -9.08 32.06
N THR A 237 -37.10 -7.97 32.37
CA THR A 237 -37.79 -6.68 32.56
C THR A 237 -38.35 -6.16 31.24
N VAL A 238 -37.60 -6.28 30.16
CA VAL A 238 -38.04 -5.89 28.81
C VAL A 238 -39.21 -6.75 28.35
N ASP A 239 -39.15 -8.08 28.55
CA ASP A 239 -40.24 -9.00 28.19
C ASP A 239 -41.51 -8.72 28.99
N ALA A 240 -41.40 -8.45 30.28
CA ALA A 240 -42.54 -8.11 31.13
C ALA A 240 -43.20 -6.78 30.68
N ASN A 241 -42.39 -5.77 30.35
CA ASN A 241 -42.90 -4.50 29.84
C ASN A 241 -43.57 -4.66 28.48
N PHE A 242 -43.02 -5.47 27.60
CA PHE A 242 -43.61 -5.75 26.29
C PHE A 242 -44.96 -6.47 26.42
N LEU A 243 -45.05 -7.49 27.27
CA LEU A 243 -46.30 -8.21 27.52
C LEU A 243 -47.37 -7.32 28.16
N ASN A 244 -46.98 -6.43 29.08
CA ASN A 244 -47.92 -5.46 29.66
C ASN A 244 -48.42 -4.47 28.60
N MET A 245 -47.55 -4.00 27.71
CA MET A 245 -47.94 -3.09 26.63
C MET A 245 -48.91 -3.75 25.63
N ILE A 246 -48.71 -5.04 25.33
CA ILE A 246 -49.66 -5.83 24.51
C ILE A 246 -51.01 -5.92 25.23
N LYS A 247 -51.00 -6.26 26.53
CA LYS A 247 -52.23 -6.42 27.30
C LYS A 247 -53.01 -5.10 27.41
N GLU A 248 -52.32 -3.99 27.62
CA GLU A 248 -52.94 -2.66 27.62
C GLU A 248 -53.53 -2.30 26.25
N ALA A 249 -52.86 -2.67 25.15
CA ALA A 249 -53.39 -2.48 23.80
C ALA A 249 -54.65 -3.32 23.56
N GLU A 250 -54.65 -4.60 23.94
CA GLU A 250 -55.81 -5.50 23.83
C GLU A 250 -56.99 -5.03 24.70
N ASP A 251 -56.72 -4.59 25.94
CA ASP A 251 -57.75 -4.05 26.84
C ASP A 251 -58.34 -2.74 26.30
N THR A 252 -57.54 -1.93 25.61
CA THR A 252 -57.99 -0.68 24.96
C THR A 252 -58.82 -0.97 23.71
N GLU A 253 -58.43 -1.97 22.91
CA GLU A 253 -59.23 -2.43 21.77
C GLU A 253 -60.55 -3.05 22.20
N ASN A 254 -60.56 -3.87 23.25
CA ASN A 254 -61.79 -4.46 23.80
C ASN A 254 -62.75 -3.38 24.33
N LYS A 255 -62.26 -2.40 25.08
CA LYS A 255 -63.08 -1.26 25.55
C LYS A 255 -63.63 -0.42 24.39
N ASN A 256 -62.84 -0.22 23.33
CA ASN A 256 -63.30 0.49 22.13
C ASN A 256 -64.33 -0.31 21.32
N MET A 257 -64.26 -1.64 21.33
CA MET A 257 -65.28 -2.49 20.73
C MET A 257 -66.59 -2.49 21.52
N GLU A 258 -66.54 -2.55 22.85
CA GLU A 258 -67.70 -2.42 23.73
C GLU A 258 -68.40 -1.05 23.55
N HIS A 259 -67.63 0.03 23.42
CA HIS A 259 -68.18 1.37 23.20
C HIS A 259 -68.86 1.55 21.83
N LYS A 260 -68.35 0.87 20.77
CA LYS A 260 -68.97 0.89 19.44
C LYS A 260 -70.28 0.10 19.40
N THR A 261 -70.39 -1.02 20.13
CA THR A 261 -71.64 -1.80 20.21
C THR A 261 -72.76 -1.06 20.94
N ASP A 262 -72.45 -0.18 21.89
CA ASP A 262 -73.48 0.60 22.60
C ASP A 262 -73.99 1.81 21.80
N SER A 263 -73.19 2.31 20.83
CA SER A 263 -73.56 3.42 19.95
C SER A 263 -74.44 3.03 18.75
N MET A 264 -74.78 1.75 18.59
CA MET A 264 -75.50 1.20 17.43
C MET A 264 -76.90 0.63 17.75
N LYS A 265 -77.51 0.98 18.89
CA LYS A 265 -78.93 0.67 19.14
C LYS A 265 -79.83 1.70 18.42
N PRO A 266 -80.86 1.28 17.65
CA PRO A 266 -81.76 2.18 16.94
C PRO A 266 -82.60 2.98 17.95
N GLY A 267 -82.83 4.27 17.65
CA GLY A 267 -83.77 5.08 18.41
C GLY A 267 -85.20 4.55 18.23
N ASP A 268 -85.80 4.16 19.34
CA ASP A 268 -87.22 3.81 19.43
C ASP A 268 -88.09 5.07 19.27
N GLU A 269 -89.19 4.86 18.55
CA GLU A 269 -90.33 5.74 18.34
C GLU A 269 -90.94 6.22 19.67
N ASP A 270 -91.42 7.46 19.71
CA ASP A 270 -92.57 7.83 20.54
C ASP A 270 -93.33 9.03 19.92
N ASN A 271 -94.63 8.79 19.70
CA ASN A 271 -95.76 9.64 19.25
C ASN A 271 -95.90 10.07 17.78
#